data_AF-A0ABD5XKG9-F1
#
_entry.id   AF-A0ABD5XKG9-F1
#
_cell.length_a   1.000
_cell.length_b   1.000
_cell.length_c   1.000
_cell.angle_alpha   90.00
_cell.angle_beta   90.00
_cell.angle_gamma   90.00
#
_symmetry.space_group_name_H-M   'P 1'
#
loop_
_entity.id
_entity.type
_entity.pdbx_description
1 polymer ?
#
loop_
_entity_poly.entity_id
_entity_poly.type
_entity_poly.pdbx_seq_one_letter_code
_entity_poly.pdbx_strand_id
1 'polypeptide(L)'
;MRGASHGVGRLSTAPVEQGVESMCRVAACDHPDIAVGLAVLGLTAAFLLAVGAVLGRLEVAREALGREVTRTRAERDAFERFRRRVVALEPNEIGRPTPTGGGTNVLTASVGAPGGDDGGLAAARAAYRETVMATAHYDEEYDETLAESVAEEFSGAVAGALVEDGGALTPTLRATLAGGAERAREERAEMLTRLETEESALADAESTLAPAVEAGERTVERDLAHATYTDLVGEYERLEWHEDRVETLLTDRQGRIHDEEGERRYWFDYLYRSLSSPYPVLSAGAETLALVADAKTALTSAASRR
;
A
#
# COMPACT_ATOMS: atom_id res chain seq x y z
N MET A 1 -47.78 30.60 -22.89
CA MET A 1 -48.20 29.73 -21.77
C MET A 1 -46.91 29.22 -21.12
N ARG A 2 -46.42 29.91 -20.08
CA ARG A 2 -46.54 29.58 -18.64
C ARG A 2 -45.79 28.29 -18.22
N GLY A 3 -44.69 28.50 -17.48
CA GLY A 3 -44.17 27.66 -16.39
C GLY A 3 -43.29 26.47 -16.80
N ALA A 4 -42.23 26.08 -16.09
CA ALA A 4 -41.53 26.62 -14.93
C ALA A 4 -40.15 25.92 -14.86
N SER A 5 -39.11 26.66 -14.48
CA SER A 5 -37.81 26.11 -14.12
C SER A 5 -37.90 25.47 -12.74
N HIS A 6 -37.49 24.21 -12.62
CA HIS A 6 -37.22 23.60 -11.32
C HIS A 6 -35.78 23.92 -10.93
N GLY A 7 -35.64 24.97 -10.11
CA GLY A 7 -34.41 25.23 -9.37
C GLY A 7 -34.25 24.17 -8.29
N VAL A 8 -33.08 23.52 -8.27
CA VAL A 8 -32.63 22.72 -7.13
C VAL A 8 -32.41 23.68 -5.97
N GLY A 9 -33.32 23.66 -5.00
CA GLY A 9 -33.25 24.48 -3.81
C GLY A 9 -32.02 24.12 -3.00
N ARG A 10 -31.18 25.13 -2.72
CA ARG A 10 -30.25 25.08 -1.59
C ARG A 10 -31.06 24.76 -0.34
N LEU A 11 -30.75 23.64 0.31
CA LEU A 11 -31.18 23.39 1.68
C LEU A 11 -30.61 24.52 2.53
N SER A 12 -31.49 25.36 3.07
CA SER A 12 -31.13 26.44 3.98
C SER A 12 -30.66 25.81 5.29
N THR A 13 -29.36 25.96 5.60
CA THR A 13 -28.75 25.61 6.89
C THR A 13 -29.08 26.62 7.98
N ALA A 14 -29.77 27.71 7.65
CA ALA A 14 -30.09 28.81 8.55
C ALA A 14 -30.87 28.41 9.83
N PRO A 15 -31.78 27.41 9.84
CA PRO A 15 -32.46 27.05 11.09
C PRO A 15 -31.55 26.28 12.06
N VAL A 16 -30.54 25.58 11.54
CA VAL A 16 -29.62 24.76 12.35
C VAL A 16 -28.53 25.66 12.97
N GLU A 17 -27.97 26.59 12.20
CA GLU A 17 -27.02 27.58 12.71
C GLU A 17 -27.65 28.51 13.77
N GLN A 18 -28.91 28.94 13.59
CA GLN A 18 -29.63 29.73 14.59
C GLN A 18 -29.93 28.94 15.88
N GLY A 19 -30.19 27.63 15.78
CA GLY A 19 -30.37 26.77 16.94
C GLY A 19 -29.10 26.63 17.77
N VAL A 20 -27.95 26.43 17.11
CA VAL A 20 -26.64 26.30 17.77
C VAL A 20 -26.19 27.61 18.40
N GLU A 21 -26.29 28.75 17.69
CA GLU A 21 -25.97 30.07 18.26
C GLU A 21 -26.89 30.45 19.43
N SER A 22 -28.18 30.11 19.36
CA SER A 22 -29.15 30.38 20.43
C SER A 22 -28.87 29.55 21.68
N MET A 23 -28.44 28.28 21.53
CA MET A 23 -28.09 27.44 22.68
C MET A 23 -26.77 27.87 23.32
N CYS A 24 -25.77 28.26 22.53
CA CYS A 24 -24.51 28.81 23.05
C CYS A 24 -24.74 30.11 23.83
N ARG A 25 -25.65 30.99 23.36
CA ARG A 25 -25.91 32.27 24.02
C ARG A 25 -26.72 32.13 25.32
N VAL A 26 -27.62 31.14 25.42
CA VAL A 26 -28.40 30.87 26.65
C VAL A 26 -27.55 30.15 27.71
N ALA A 27 -26.75 29.14 27.32
CA ALA A 27 -25.88 28.43 28.25
C ALA A 27 -24.76 29.33 28.82
N ALA A 28 -24.21 30.24 28.01
CA ALA A 28 -23.14 31.15 28.42
C ALA A 28 -23.57 32.26 29.38
N CYS A 29 -24.86 32.64 29.40
CA CYS A 29 -25.34 33.75 30.22
C CYS A 29 -25.87 33.34 31.61
N ASP A 30 -26.46 32.15 31.76
CA ASP A 30 -27.06 31.74 33.05
C ASP A 30 -26.18 30.78 33.87
N HIS A 31 -25.30 30.01 33.22
CA HIS A 31 -24.42 29.04 33.88
C HIS A 31 -23.04 28.96 33.20
N PRO A 32 -22.14 29.94 33.47
CA PRO A 32 -20.81 29.96 32.86
C PRO A 32 -20.02 28.67 33.11
N ASP A 33 -20.22 28.02 34.26
CA ASP A 33 -19.60 26.74 34.61
C ASP A 33 -20.02 25.58 33.68
N ILE A 34 -21.28 25.60 33.17
CA ILE A 34 -21.81 24.59 32.25
C ILE A 34 -21.28 24.83 30.83
N ALA A 35 -21.18 26.09 30.40
CA ALA A 35 -20.62 26.44 29.10
C ALA A 35 -19.12 26.09 29.01
N VAL A 36 -18.36 26.35 30.08
CA VAL A 36 -16.96 25.93 30.20
C VAL A 36 -16.85 24.41 30.22
N GLY A 37 -17.70 23.72 30.99
CA GLY A 37 -17.73 22.26 31.03
C GLY A 37 -18.01 21.59 29.67
N LEU A 38 -18.96 22.12 28.90
CA LEU A 38 -19.27 21.64 27.55
C LEU A 38 -18.14 21.94 26.54
N ALA A 39 -17.48 23.09 26.65
CA ALA A 39 -16.34 23.41 25.80
C ALA A 39 -15.14 22.48 26.07
N VAL A 40 -14.85 22.18 27.34
CA VAL A 40 -13.80 21.23 27.74
C VAL A 40 -14.14 19.82 27.27
N LEU A 41 -15.39 19.36 27.46
CA LEU A 41 -15.86 18.06 26.96
C LEU A 41 -15.80 17.94 25.42
N GLY A 42 -16.12 19.01 24.70
CA GLY A 42 -16.02 19.05 23.25
C GLY A 42 -14.57 18.98 22.76
N LEU A 43 -13.66 19.70 23.42
CA LEU A 43 -12.22 19.67 23.15
C LEU A 43 -11.61 18.30 23.41
N THR A 44 -11.90 17.68 24.56
CA THR A 44 -11.40 16.33 24.89
C THR A 44 -11.92 15.28 23.93
N ALA A 45 -13.21 15.31 23.57
CA ALA A 45 -13.78 14.38 22.60
C ALA A 45 -13.20 14.56 21.18
N ALA A 46 -13.00 15.80 20.73
CA ALA A 46 -12.36 16.09 19.45
C ALA A 46 -10.90 15.59 19.43
N PHE A 47 -10.20 15.72 20.55
CA PHE A 47 -8.83 15.24 20.72
C PHE A 47 -8.74 13.71 20.60
N LEU A 48 -9.56 12.97 21.37
CA LEU A 48 -9.61 11.50 21.32
C LEU A 48 -9.98 10.99 19.92
N LEU A 49 -10.89 11.67 19.22
CA LEU A 49 -11.24 11.33 17.84
C LEU A 49 -10.06 11.56 16.88
N ALA A 50 -9.33 12.67 17.03
CA ALA A 50 -8.14 12.95 16.22
C ALA A 50 -7.03 11.92 16.46
N VAL A 51 -6.84 11.48 17.71
CA VAL A 51 -5.84 10.46 18.08
C VAL A 51 -6.15 9.11 17.46
N GLY A 52 -7.40 8.65 17.60
CA GLY A 52 -7.86 7.42 16.98
C GLY A 52 -7.73 7.47 15.45
N ALA A 53 -7.98 8.62 14.83
CA ALA A 53 -7.81 8.82 13.39
C ALA A 53 -6.34 8.75 12.93
N VAL A 54 -5.42 9.37 13.67
CA VAL A 54 -3.98 9.37 13.34
C VAL A 54 -3.40 7.97 13.43
N LEU A 55 -3.59 7.27 14.55
CA LEU A 55 -3.01 5.94 14.77
C LEU A 55 -3.70 4.87 13.90
N GLY A 56 -5.03 4.92 13.79
CA GLY A 56 -5.78 4.01 12.94
C GLY A 56 -5.38 4.12 11.47
N ARG A 57 -5.03 5.31 10.98
CA ARG A 57 -4.55 5.49 9.61
C ARG A 57 -3.22 4.78 9.35
N LEU A 58 -2.27 4.89 10.28
CA LEU A 58 -0.99 4.18 10.15
C LEU A 58 -1.16 2.66 10.27
N GLU A 59 -2.09 2.20 11.10
CA GLU A 59 -2.44 0.79 11.21
C GLU A 59 -3.00 0.24 9.89
N VAL A 60 -4.00 0.91 9.30
CA VAL A 60 -4.55 0.51 8.00
C VAL A 60 -3.49 0.56 6.89
N ALA A 61 -2.55 1.51 6.95
CA ALA A 61 -1.42 1.56 6.03
C ALA A 61 -0.48 0.35 6.19
N ARG A 62 -0.14 -0.04 7.44
CA ARG A 62 0.66 -1.24 7.71
C ARG A 62 -0.05 -2.51 7.26
N GLU A 63 -1.36 -2.61 7.45
CA GLU A 63 -2.13 -3.76 6.96
C GLU A 63 -2.10 -3.85 5.43
N ALA A 64 -2.27 -2.73 4.73
CA ALA A 64 -2.17 -2.69 3.27
C ALA A 64 -0.79 -3.13 2.79
N LEU A 65 0.27 -2.62 3.42
CA LEU A 65 1.64 -2.99 3.12
C LEU A 65 1.91 -4.48 3.42
N GLY A 66 1.41 -5.00 4.54
CA GLY A 66 1.57 -6.40 4.93
C GLY A 66 0.88 -7.37 3.96
N ARG A 67 -0.28 -6.99 3.41
CA ARG A 67 -0.92 -7.73 2.32
C ARG A 67 -0.05 -7.76 1.07
N GLU A 68 0.50 -6.61 0.69
CA GLU A 68 1.40 -6.52 -0.46
C GLU A 68 2.66 -7.39 -0.27
N VAL A 69 3.34 -7.28 0.87
CA VAL A 69 4.50 -8.11 1.21
C VAL A 69 4.18 -9.59 1.13
N THR A 70 3.04 -10.02 1.67
CA THR A 70 2.61 -11.42 1.64
C THR A 70 2.39 -11.89 0.19
N ARG A 71 1.71 -11.06 -0.61
CA ARG A 71 1.45 -11.31 -2.03
C ARG A 71 2.74 -11.45 -2.82
N THR A 72 3.61 -10.44 -2.75
CA THR A 72 4.88 -10.40 -3.49
C THR A 72 5.81 -11.56 -3.09
N ARG A 73 5.83 -11.95 -1.81
CA ARG A 73 6.58 -13.15 -1.35
C ARG A 73 6.04 -14.43 -1.98
N ALA A 74 4.72 -14.60 -2.00
CA ALA A 74 4.09 -15.78 -2.60
C ALA A 74 4.37 -15.87 -4.10
N GLU A 75 4.31 -14.75 -4.82
CA GLU A 75 4.65 -14.66 -6.25
C GLU A 75 6.11 -14.99 -6.53
N ARG A 76 7.04 -14.38 -5.78
CA ARG A 76 8.47 -14.69 -5.89
C ARG A 76 8.72 -16.20 -5.75
N ASP A 77 8.15 -16.80 -4.71
CA ASP A 77 8.32 -18.23 -4.45
C ASP A 77 7.65 -19.11 -5.52
N ALA A 78 6.52 -18.64 -6.07
CA ALA A 78 5.86 -19.28 -7.20
C ALA A 78 6.72 -19.28 -8.46
N PHE A 79 7.33 -18.15 -8.83
CA PHE A 79 8.24 -18.06 -9.97
C PHE A 79 9.50 -18.91 -9.77
N GLU A 80 10.06 -18.98 -8.56
CA GLU A 80 11.18 -19.88 -8.27
C GLU A 80 10.78 -21.37 -8.38
N ARG A 81 9.56 -21.75 -7.97
CA ARG A 81 9.04 -23.11 -8.17
C ARG A 81 8.81 -23.40 -9.65
N PHE A 82 8.22 -22.46 -10.40
CA PHE A 82 8.00 -22.57 -11.83
C PHE A 82 9.32 -22.79 -12.58
N ARG A 83 10.31 -21.94 -12.32
CA ARG A 83 11.65 -22.02 -12.91
C ARG A 83 12.29 -23.38 -12.69
N ARG A 84 12.26 -23.89 -11.45
CA ARG A 84 12.80 -25.22 -11.12
C ARG A 84 12.11 -26.33 -11.90
N ARG A 85 10.79 -26.26 -12.07
CA ARG A 85 10.03 -27.24 -12.86
C ARG A 85 10.39 -27.16 -14.35
N VAL A 86 10.45 -25.96 -14.93
CA VAL A 86 10.80 -25.76 -16.35
C VAL A 86 12.20 -26.25 -16.68
N VAL A 87 13.18 -25.97 -15.81
CA VAL A 87 14.58 -26.42 -16.00
C VAL A 87 14.68 -27.95 -15.99
N ALA A 88 13.83 -28.63 -15.22
CA ALA A 88 13.77 -30.09 -15.16
C ALA A 88 13.04 -30.76 -16.34
N LEU A 89 12.41 -29.98 -17.24
CA LEU A 89 11.78 -30.53 -18.44
C LEU A 89 12.84 -30.87 -19.49
N GLU A 90 12.71 -32.05 -20.08
CA GLU A 90 13.48 -32.48 -21.24
C GLU A 90 12.92 -31.82 -22.52
N PRO A 91 13.69 -30.98 -23.22
CA PRO A 91 13.25 -30.35 -24.46
C PRO A 91 13.38 -31.32 -25.62
N ASN A 92 12.50 -31.19 -26.61
CA ASN A 92 12.60 -31.96 -27.84
C ASN A 92 13.85 -31.50 -28.60
N GLU A 93 14.86 -32.36 -28.69
CA GLU A 93 16.00 -32.13 -29.58
C GLU A 93 15.50 -32.18 -31.02
N ILE A 94 15.28 -31.02 -31.63
CA ILE A 94 15.20 -30.96 -33.10
C ILE A 94 16.61 -31.29 -33.59
N GLY A 95 16.74 -32.47 -34.21
CA GLY A 95 17.98 -33.21 -34.38
C GLY A 95 19.19 -32.40 -34.84
N ARG A 96 20.29 -32.53 -34.10
CA ARG A 96 21.64 -32.30 -34.62
C ARG A 96 21.84 -33.29 -35.79
N PRO A 97 22.21 -32.86 -37.01
CA PRO A 97 22.60 -33.82 -38.04
C PRO A 97 23.85 -34.54 -37.52
N THR A 98 23.69 -35.81 -37.16
CA THR A 98 24.81 -36.71 -36.91
C THR A 98 25.65 -36.74 -38.19
N PRO A 99 26.97 -36.48 -38.15
CA PRO A 99 27.80 -36.72 -39.31
C PRO A 99 27.74 -38.22 -39.61
N THR A 100 27.07 -38.58 -40.69
CA THR A 100 26.99 -39.96 -41.17
C THR A 100 28.40 -40.40 -41.57
N GLY A 101 29.08 -41.07 -40.65
CA GLY A 101 30.23 -41.92 -40.98
C GLY A 101 29.75 -43.05 -41.88
N GLY A 102 30.39 -43.20 -43.03
CA GLY A 102 30.03 -44.17 -44.05
C GLY A 102 29.97 -45.60 -43.51
N GLY A 103 28.88 -46.29 -43.83
CA GLY A 103 28.67 -47.69 -43.52
C GLY A 103 27.25 -48.09 -43.84
N THR A 104 27.08 -48.81 -44.95
CA THR A 104 25.84 -49.46 -45.36
C THR A 104 25.24 -50.27 -44.21
N ASN A 105 24.11 -49.82 -43.68
CA ASN A 105 23.20 -50.69 -42.93
C ASN A 105 21.74 -50.28 -43.20
N VAL A 106 20.99 -51.32 -43.53
CA VAL A 106 19.55 -51.46 -43.75
C VAL A 106 18.69 -50.32 -43.16
N LEU A 107 17.98 -49.62 -44.06
CA LEU A 107 16.87 -48.73 -43.75
C LEU A 107 15.70 -49.54 -43.17
N THR A 108 15.71 -49.80 -41.86
CA THR A 108 14.47 -49.76 -41.10
C THR A 108 14.27 -48.31 -40.69
N ALA A 109 13.62 -47.55 -41.58
CA ALA A 109 13.03 -46.29 -41.19
C ALA A 109 12.07 -46.59 -40.03
N SER A 110 12.46 -46.22 -38.81
CA SER A 110 11.48 -45.88 -37.79
C SER A 110 10.62 -44.80 -38.42
N VAL A 111 9.42 -45.21 -38.81
CA VAL A 111 8.36 -44.33 -39.29
C VAL A 111 8.30 -43.16 -38.31
N GLY A 112 8.67 -41.98 -38.81
CA GLY A 112 8.45 -40.75 -38.07
C GLY A 112 6.97 -40.70 -37.73
N ALA A 113 6.67 -40.56 -36.44
CA ALA A 113 5.37 -40.04 -36.05
C ALA A 113 5.31 -38.60 -36.54
N PRO A 114 4.35 -38.22 -37.40
CA PRO A 114 4.05 -36.83 -37.67
C PRO A 114 3.19 -36.34 -36.51
N GLY A 115 3.82 -35.78 -35.49
CA GLY A 115 3.15 -35.19 -34.34
C GLY A 115 4.19 -34.56 -33.44
N GLY A 116 4.16 -33.24 -33.30
CA GLY A 116 4.95 -32.57 -32.27
C GLY A 116 4.59 -33.18 -30.93
N ASP A 117 5.61 -33.62 -30.17
CA ASP A 117 5.38 -34.09 -28.81
C ASP A 117 5.05 -32.87 -27.94
N ASP A 118 3.75 -32.57 -27.88
CA ASP A 118 3.15 -31.53 -27.03
C ASP A 118 3.33 -31.84 -25.54
N GLY A 119 3.83 -33.03 -25.17
CA GLY A 119 4.03 -33.41 -23.77
C GLY A 119 4.89 -32.40 -22.99
N GLY A 120 5.96 -31.89 -23.60
CA GLY A 120 6.82 -30.88 -22.99
C GLY A 120 6.14 -29.53 -22.79
N LEU A 121 5.36 -29.06 -23.78
CA LEU A 121 4.59 -27.81 -23.66
C LEU A 121 3.44 -27.96 -22.67
N ALA A 122 2.71 -29.08 -22.73
CA ALA A 122 1.67 -29.42 -21.77
C ALA A 122 2.21 -29.44 -20.33
N ALA A 123 3.40 -30.02 -20.11
CA ALA A 123 4.07 -29.99 -18.82
C ALA A 123 4.48 -28.57 -18.38
N ALA A 124 4.96 -27.73 -19.30
CA ALA A 124 5.28 -26.34 -19.01
C ALA A 124 4.02 -25.51 -18.65
N ARG A 125 2.92 -25.69 -19.39
CA ARG A 125 1.62 -25.07 -19.09
C ARG A 125 1.09 -25.52 -17.72
N ALA A 126 1.17 -26.82 -17.42
CA ALA A 126 0.75 -27.37 -16.13
C ALA A 126 1.62 -26.81 -14.99
N ALA A 127 2.93 -26.76 -15.18
CA ALA A 127 3.84 -26.17 -14.21
C ALA A 127 3.47 -24.73 -13.90
N TYR A 128 3.20 -23.90 -14.91
CA TYR A 128 2.82 -22.49 -14.71
C TYR A 128 1.49 -22.37 -13.93
N ARG A 129 0.46 -23.13 -14.34
CA ARG A 129 -0.84 -23.14 -13.67
C ARG A 129 -0.74 -23.55 -12.20
N GLU A 130 0.00 -24.62 -11.93
CA GLU A 130 0.13 -25.18 -10.58
C GLU A 130 1.05 -24.37 -9.66
N THR A 131 1.79 -23.40 -10.18
CA THR A 131 2.70 -22.58 -9.37
C THR A 131 2.33 -21.11 -9.33
N VAL A 132 2.24 -20.45 -10.49
CA VAL A 132 2.02 -19.00 -10.60
C VAL A 132 0.54 -18.69 -10.51
N MET A 133 -0.29 -19.36 -11.31
CA MET A 133 -1.74 -19.16 -11.28
C MET A 133 -2.42 -19.81 -10.05
N ALA A 134 -1.70 -20.65 -9.32
CA ALA A 134 -2.19 -21.30 -8.10
C ALA A 134 -1.86 -20.51 -6.82
N THR A 135 -1.35 -19.29 -6.92
CA THR A 135 -1.22 -18.41 -5.74
C THR A 135 -2.61 -18.03 -5.25
N ALA A 136 -2.77 -17.90 -3.93
CA ALA A 136 -4.09 -17.74 -3.31
C ALA A 136 -4.87 -16.51 -3.78
N HIS A 137 -4.16 -15.49 -4.27
CA HIS A 137 -4.72 -14.20 -4.71
C HIS A 137 -4.90 -14.10 -6.23
N TYR A 138 -4.51 -15.11 -7.02
CA TYR A 138 -4.45 -14.98 -8.47
C TYR A 138 -5.82 -14.68 -9.09
N ASP A 139 -6.82 -15.48 -8.76
CA ASP A 139 -8.17 -15.36 -9.32
C ASP A 139 -8.88 -14.07 -8.87
N GLU A 140 -8.55 -13.52 -7.70
CA GLU A 140 -9.17 -12.29 -7.19
C GLU A 140 -8.53 -11.02 -7.79
N GLU A 141 -7.21 -11.03 -8.00
CA GLU A 141 -6.45 -9.85 -8.42
C GLU A 141 -6.27 -9.75 -9.93
N TYR A 142 -6.12 -10.88 -10.63
CA TYR A 142 -5.81 -10.91 -12.06
C TYR A 142 -6.95 -11.50 -12.88
N ASP A 143 -7.46 -12.68 -12.49
CA ASP A 143 -8.46 -13.45 -13.26
C ASP A 143 -8.07 -13.62 -14.74
N GLU A 144 -6.77 -13.74 -15.00
CA GLU A 144 -6.20 -13.79 -16.34
C GLU A 144 -6.15 -15.20 -16.91
N THR A 145 -6.23 -15.30 -18.24
CA THR A 145 -5.91 -16.54 -18.92
C THR A 145 -4.40 -16.81 -18.88
N LEU A 146 -4.02 -18.08 -19.06
CA LEU A 146 -2.59 -18.48 -19.16
C LEU A 146 -1.84 -17.65 -20.22
N ALA A 147 -2.49 -17.34 -21.35
CA ALA A 147 -1.86 -16.60 -22.44
C ALA A 147 -1.59 -15.14 -22.04
N GLU A 148 -2.54 -14.49 -21.36
CA GLU A 148 -2.41 -13.11 -20.89
C GLU A 148 -1.30 -13.00 -19.84
N SER A 149 -1.34 -13.86 -18.83
CA SER A 149 -0.36 -13.83 -17.74
C SER A 149 1.07 -14.13 -18.20
N VAL A 150 1.24 -15.08 -19.14
CA VAL A 150 2.55 -15.35 -19.74
C VAL A 150 2.97 -14.23 -20.68
N ALA A 151 2.03 -13.56 -21.35
CA ALA A 151 2.36 -12.44 -22.23
C ALA A 151 2.89 -11.24 -21.44
N GLU A 152 2.30 -10.96 -20.27
CA GLU A 152 2.72 -9.90 -19.36
C GLU A 152 4.12 -10.17 -18.78
N GLU A 153 4.37 -11.39 -18.30
CA GLU A 153 5.61 -11.72 -17.57
C GLU A 153 6.81 -12.06 -18.49
N PHE A 154 6.56 -12.55 -19.71
CA PHE A 154 7.61 -13.06 -20.61
C PHE A 154 7.64 -12.41 -21.98
N SER A 155 6.47 -12.24 -22.61
CA SER A 155 6.17 -11.56 -23.87
C SER A 155 5.07 -12.31 -24.63
N GLY A 156 4.33 -11.59 -25.50
CA GLY A 156 3.31 -12.19 -26.36
C GLY A 156 3.83 -13.30 -27.29
N ALA A 157 5.10 -13.25 -27.71
CA ALA A 157 5.70 -14.30 -28.53
C ALA A 157 5.88 -15.61 -27.76
N VAL A 158 6.28 -15.53 -26.49
CA VAL A 158 6.42 -16.70 -25.60
C VAL A 158 5.05 -17.27 -25.27
N ALA A 159 4.06 -16.40 -24.99
CA ALA A 159 2.68 -16.83 -24.75
C ALA A 159 2.11 -17.58 -25.96
N GLY A 160 2.27 -17.03 -27.17
CA GLY A 160 1.83 -17.66 -28.41
C GLY A 160 2.45 -19.05 -28.62
N ALA A 161 3.76 -19.17 -28.45
CA ALA A 161 4.46 -20.44 -28.57
C ALA A 161 4.05 -21.47 -27.49
N LEU A 162 3.66 -21.00 -26.31
CA LEU A 162 3.23 -21.88 -25.21
C LEU A 162 1.81 -22.42 -25.43
N VAL A 163 0.92 -21.64 -26.06
CA VAL A 163 -0.49 -22.03 -26.30
C VAL A 163 -0.74 -22.67 -27.67
N GLU A 164 0.27 -22.70 -28.55
CA GLU A 164 0.16 -23.34 -29.86
C GLU A 164 -0.06 -24.86 -29.73
N ASP A 165 -1.14 -25.36 -30.33
CA ASP A 165 -1.48 -26.79 -30.35
C ASP A 165 -0.53 -27.56 -31.27
N GLY A 166 -0.03 -28.71 -30.79
CA GLY A 166 0.87 -29.57 -31.55
C GLY A 166 2.30 -29.04 -31.68
N GLY A 167 2.66 -28.03 -30.89
CA GLY A 167 4.01 -27.51 -30.76
C GLY A 167 4.95 -28.46 -30.01
N ALA A 168 6.22 -28.06 -29.90
CA ALA A 168 7.25 -28.79 -29.16
C ALA A 168 8.00 -27.85 -28.22
N LEU A 169 8.33 -28.33 -27.02
CA LEU A 169 9.20 -27.58 -26.11
C LEU A 169 10.63 -27.60 -26.64
N THR A 170 11.03 -26.55 -27.35
CA THR A 170 12.40 -26.42 -27.85
C THR A 170 13.36 -26.03 -26.72
N PRO A 171 14.67 -26.34 -26.84
CA PRO A 171 15.67 -25.91 -25.87
C PRO A 171 15.69 -24.38 -25.66
N THR A 172 15.47 -23.62 -26.75
CA THR A 172 15.38 -22.16 -26.72
C THR A 172 14.17 -21.69 -25.93
N LEU A 173 12.98 -22.24 -26.20
CA LEU A 173 11.76 -21.86 -25.48
C LEU A 173 11.86 -22.20 -23.99
N ARG A 174 12.42 -23.38 -23.65
CA ARG A 174 12.69 -23.76 -22.24
C ARG A 174 13.63 -22.75 -21.57
N ALA A 175 14.71 -22.35 -22.24
CA ALA A 175 15.65 -21.37 -21.71
C ALA A 175 14.99 -20.00 -21.53
N THR A 176 14.14 -19.56 -22.47
CA THR A 176 13.39 -18.31 -22.39
C THR A 176 12.40 -18.32 -21.21
N LEU A 177 11.67 -19.42 -21.01
CA LEU A 177 10.76 -19.58 -19.86
C LEU A 177 11.52 -19.58 -18.53
N ALA A 178 12.64 -20.31 -18.44
CA ALA A 178 13.45 -20.33 -17.23
C ALA A 178 14.07 -18.96 -16.92
N GLY A 179 14.58 -18.26 -17.94
CA GLY A 179 15.16 -16.93 -17.81
C GLY A 179 14.13 -15.87 -17.43
N GLY A 180 12.94 -15.90 -18.02
CA GLY A 180 11.87 -14.98 -17.65
C GLY A 180 11.34 -15.23 -16.23
N ALA A 181 11.31 -16.49 -15.79
CA ALA A 181 10.90 -16.82 -14.43
C ALA A 181 11.92 -16.35 -13.39
N GLU A 182 13.22 -16.44 -13.70
CA GLU A 182 14.27 -15.87 -12.85
C GLU A 182 14.13 -14.34 -12.77
N ARG A 183 13.93 -13.67 -13.90
CA ARG A 183 13.75 -12.21 -13.94
C ARG A 183 12.51 -11.78 -13.14
N ALA A 184 11.36 -12.42 -13.34
CA ALA A 184 10.16 -12.13 -12.55
C ALA A 184 10.41 -12.34 -11.05
N ARG A 185 11.11 -13.41 -10.67
CA ARG A 185 11.54 -13.65 -9.27
C ARG A 185 12.42 -12.52 -8.74
N GLU A 186 13.40 -12.07 -9.51
CA GLU A 186 14.31 -10.97 -9.15
C GLU A 186 13.55 -9.63 -9.01
N GLU A 187 12.62 -9.34 -9.91
CA GLU A 187 11.76 -8.14 -9.85
C GLU A 187 10.91 -8.13 -8.55
N ARG A 188 10.28 -9.27 -8.19
CA ARG A 188 9.55 -9.38 -6.91
C ARG A 188 10.50 -9.30 -5.70
N ALA A 189 11.74 -9.78 -5.80
CA ALA A 189 12.73 -9.64 -4.73
C ALA A 189 13.19 -8.18 -4.52
N GLU A 190 13.37 -7.43 -5.61
CA GLU A 190 13.65 -5.99 -5.54
C GLU A 190 12.46 -5.25 -4.91
N MET A 191 11.24 -5.56 -5.36
CA MET A 191 10.02 -4.98 -4.80
C MET A 191 9.89 -5.25 -3.29
N LEU A 192 10.22 -6.46 -2.82
CA LEU A 192 10.24 -6.76 -1.39
C LEU A 192 11.19 -5.88 -0.58
N THR A 193 12.38 -5.61 -1.11
CA THR A 193 13.33 -4.69 -0.46
C THR A 193 12.73 -3.29 -0.29
N ARG A 194 12.00 -2.81 -1.30
CA ARG A 194 11.30 -1.52 -1.23
C ARG A 194 10.16 -1.55 -0.21
N LEU A 195 9.38 -2.63 -0.18
CA LEU A 195 8.28 -2.80 0.78
C LEU A 195 8.81 -2.85 2.24
N GLU A 196 9.92 -3.54 2.49
CA GLU A 196 10.58 -3.60 3.81
C GLU A 196 11.12 -2.23 4.25
N THR A 197 11.58 -1.42 3.29
CA THR A 197 11.99 -0.04 3.54
C THR A 197 10.80 0.84 3.92
N GLU A 198 9.66 0.70 3.22
CA GLU A 198 8.43 1.41 3.57
C GLU A 198 7.84 0.94 4.91
N GLU A 199 7.97 -0.35 5.25
CA GLU A 199 7.53 -0.91 6.54
C GLU A 199 8.29 -0.26 7.69
N SER A 200 9.63 -0.20 7.56
CA SER A 200 10.49 0.49 8.54
C SER A 200 10.11 1.96 8.66
N ALA A 201 9.84 2.63 7.54
CA ALA A 201 9.44 4.02 7.53
C ALA A 201 8.06 4.28 8.19
N LEU A 202 7.11 3.35 8.09
CA LEU A 202 5.84 3.43 8.81
C LEU A 202 6.02 3.23 10.32
N ALA A 203 6.90 2.31 10.73
CA ALA A 203 7.23 2.09 12.13
C ALA A 203 7.92 3.32 12.75
N ASP A 204 8.87 3.93 12.03
CA ASP A 204 9.54 5.15 12.47
C ASP A 204 8.55 6.32 12.59
N ALA A 205 7.62 6.45 11.62
CA ALA A 205 6.56 7.45 11.67
C ALA A 205 5.67 7.26 12.90
N GLU A 206 5.21 6.03 13.18
CA GLU A 206 4.43 5.73 14.38
C GLU A 206 5.19 6.08 15.67
N SER A 207 6.46 5.71 15.76
CA SER A 207 7.30 5.98 16.94
C SER A 207 7.48 7.48 17.20
N THR A 208 7.29 8.32 16.18
CA THR A 208 7.37 9.78 16.29
C THR A 208 5.99 10.41 16.52
N LEU A 209 4.96 9.96 15.80
CA LEU A 209 3.62 10.54 15.89
C LEU A 209 2.89 10.13 17.17
N ALA A 210 2.98 8.87 17.61
CA ALA A 210 2.21 8.41 18.77
C ALA A 210 2.58 9.16 20.07
N PRO A 211 3.86 9.40 20.40
CA PRO A 211 4.21 10.19 21.59
C PRO A 211 3.79 11.66 21.49
N ALA A 212 3.82 12.25 20.29
CA ALA A 212 3.39 13.64 20.07
C ALA A 212 1.89 13.80 20.30
N VAL A 213 1.11 12.84 19.78
CA VAL A 213 -0.32 12.77 19.97
C VAL A 213 -0.68 12.58 21.44
N GLU A 214 -0.03 11.64 22.14
CA GLU A 214 -0.21 11.42 23.57
C GLU A 214 0.16 12.67 24.40
N ALA A 215 1.22 13.39 24.01
CA ALA A 215 1.62 14.62 24.68
C ALA A 215 0.57 15.73 24.55
N GLY A 216 -0.03 15.86 23.37
CA GLY A 216 -1.18 16.70 23.17
C GLY A 216 -2.38 16.30 24.05
N GLU A 217 -2.71 15.01 24.09
CA GLU A 217 -3.88 14.49 24.81
C GLU A 217 -3.78 14.81 26.29
N ARG A 218 -2.65 14.45 26.87
CA ARG A 218 -2.34 14.72 28.28
C ARG A 218 -2.41 16.20 28.62
N THR A 219 -2.14 17.09 27.66
CA THR A 219 -2.24 18.53 27.87
C THR A 219 -3.70 18.99 27.98
N VAL A 220 -4.59 18.46 27.14
CA VAL A 220 -6.01 18.83 27.12
C VAL A 220 -6.80 18.18 28.25
N GLU A 221 -6.43 16.96 28.66
CA GLU A 221 -7.05 16.28 29.80
C GLU A 221 -6.66 16.89 31.15
N ARG A 222 -5.52 17.58 31.22
CA ARG A 222 -5.02 18.14 32.46
C ARG A 222 -5.87 19.34 32.89
N ASP A 223 -6.19 19.39 34.19
CA ASP A 223 -6.78 20.60 34.77
C ASP A 223 -5.73 21.73 34.85
N LEU A 224 -5.70 22.55 33.79
CA LEU A 224 -4.77 23.68 33.67
C LEU A 224 -5.06 24.81 34.66
N ALA A 225 -6.24 24.84 35.31
CA ALA A 225 -6.59 25.88 36.27
C ALA A 225 -5.69 25.83 37.52
N HIS A 226 -5.24 24.63 37.90
CA HIS A 226 -4.42 24.39 39.09
C HIS A 226 -2.92 24.26 38.80
N ALA A 227 -2.49 24.29 37.53
CA ALA A 227 -1.08 24.20 37.17
C ALA A 227 -0.30 25.46 37.60
N THR A 228 1.00 25.34 37.88
CA THR A 228 1.86 26.52 38.09
C THR A 228 2.31 27.12 36.75
N TYR A 229 2.85 28.35 36.76
CA TYR A 229 3.42 28.95 35.54
C TYR A 229 4.58 28.10 35.00
N THR A 230 5.46 27.62 35.88
CA THR A 230 6.57 26.74 35.50
C THR A 230 6.08 25.42 34.90
N ASP A 231 5.00 24.83 35.43
CA ASP A 231 4.41 23.63 34.83
C ASP A 231 3.94 23.90 33.40
N LEU A 232 3.27 25.03 33.14
CA LEU A 232 2.79 25.36 31.79
C LEU A 232 3.95 25.56 30.81
N VAL A 233 5.02 26.23 31.24
CA VAL A 233 6.21 26.42 30.39
C VAL A 233 6.84 25.06 30.07
N GLY A 234 7.00 24.18 31.06
CA GLY A 234 7.57 22.85 30.83
C GLY A 234 6.72 21.97 29.91
N GLU A 235 5.40 22.06 29.97
CA GLU A 235 4.50 21.38 29.02
C GLU A 235 4.59 21.99 27.61
N TYR A 236 4.70 23.32 27.51
CA TYR A 236 4.86 23.99 26.21
C TYR A 236 6.16 23.58 25.52
N GLU A 237 7.29 23.59 26.23
CA GLU A 237 8.59 23.16 25.71
C GLU A 237 8.57 21.69 25.29
N ARG A 238 7.83 20.83 26.00
CA ARG A 238 7.64 19.43 25.61
C ARG A 238 6.85 19.30 24.31
N LEU A 239 5.78 20.07 24.15
CA LEU A 239 4.98 20.07 22.91
C LEU A 239 5.78 20.62 21.73
N GLU A 240 6.59 21.66 21.94
CA GLU A 240 7.51 22.20 20.93
C GLU A 240 8.54 21.15 20.49
N TRP A 241 9.11 20.39 21.42
CA TRP A 241 10.01 19.28 21.08
C TRP A 241 9.33 18.22 20.20
N HIS A 242 8.06 17.90 20.47
CA HIS A 242 7.30 16.96 19.64
C HIS A 242 6.97 17.56 18.27
N GLU A 243 6.57 18.83 18.21
CA GLU A 243 6.30 19.56 16.97
C GLU A 243 7.50 19.50 16.02
N ASP A 244 8.69 19.88 16.48
CA ASP A 244 9.93 19.87 15.68
C ASP A 244 10.22 18.49 15.07
N ARG A 245 9.97 17.42 15.84
CA ARG A 245 10.16 16.04 15.37
C ARG A 245 9.14 15.65 14.31
N VAL A 246 7.89 16.07 14.46
CA VAL A 246 6.84 15.79 13.47
C VAL A 246 7.13 16.56 12.18
N GLU A 247 7.57 17.82 12.27
CA GLU A 247 7.97 18.60 11.09
C GLU A 247 9.17 17.99 10.36
N THR A 248 10.16 17.50 11.10
CA THR A 248 11.31 16.77 10.54
C THR A 248 10.85 15.51 9.82
N LEU A 249 10.00 14.69 10.47
CA LEU A 249 9.42 13.48 9.86
C LEU A 249 8.67 13.81 8.56
N LEU A 250 7.86 14.86 8.55
CA LEU A 250 7.10 15.26 7.36
C LEU A 250 8.00 15.71 6.22
N THR A 251 9.05 16.48 6.53
CA THR A 251 10.05 16.93 5.57
C THR A 251 10.80 15.75 4.95
N ASP A 252 11.29 14.83 5.78
CA ASP A 252 11.98 13.61 5.33
C ASP A 252 11.05 12.71 4.50
N ARG A 253 9.78 12.59 4.92
CA ARG A 253 8.77 11.83 4.19
C ARG A 253 8.49 12.44 2.81
N GLN A 254 8.38 13.76 2.69
CA GLN A 254 8.19 14.43 1.42
C GLN A 254 9.38 14.23 0.48
N GLY A 255 10.61 14.34 0.99
CA GLY A 255 11.83 14.06 0.21
C GLY A 255 11.83 12.64 -0.36
N ARG A 256 11.57 11.64 0.49
CA ARG A 256 11.49 10.24 0.05
C ARG A 256 10.36 9.97 -0.93
N ILE A 257 9.21 10.62 -0.78
CA ILE A 257 8.12 10.50 -1.76
C ILE A 257 8.57 11.02 -3.13
N HIS A 258 9.25 12.17 -3.15
CA HIS A 258 9.77 12.73 -4.39
C HIS A 258 10.82 11.84 -5.06
N ASP A 259 11.73 11.25 -4.28
CA ASP A 259 12.76 10.35 -4.80
C ASP A 259 12.12 9.07 -5.39
N GLU A 260 11.22 8.43 -4.64
CA GLU A 260 10.59 7.17 -5.05
C GLU A 260 9.64 7.36 -6.24
N GLU A 261 8.87 8.46 -6.31
CA GLU A 261 8.04 8.76 -7.47
C GLU A 261 8.86 9.15 -8.72
N GLY A 262 10.08 9.65 -8.52
CA GLY A 262 11.06 9.86 -9.58
C GLY A 262 11.54 8.56 -10.21
N GLU A 263 11.69 7.50 -9.41
CA GLU A 263 12.06 6.17 -9.89
C GLU A 263 10.86 5.37 -10.41
N ARG A 264 9.76 5.36 -9.67
CA ARG A 264 8.55 4.59 -9.94
C ARG A 264 7.31 5.45 -9.70
N ARG A 265 6.82 6.03 -10.80
CA ARG A 265 5.61 6.86 -10.77
C ARG A 265 4.42 6.09 -10.19
N TYR A 266 3.62 6.77 -9.36
CA TYR A 266 2.42 6.23 -8.71
C TYR A 266 2.69 5.10 -7.71
N TRP A 267 3.91 4.99 -7.18
CA TRP A 267 4.26 3.95 -6.20
C TRP A 267 3.35 3.98 -4.95
N PHE A 268 3.15 5.15 -4.36
CA PHE A 268 2.31 5.26 -3.16
C PHE A 268 0.81 5.12 -3.46
N ASP A 269 0.35 5.57 -4.63
CA ASP A 269 -1.01 5.30 -5.10
C ASP A 269 -1.26 3.80 -5.24
N TYR A 270 -0.29 3.04 -5.74
CA TYR A 270 -0.36 1.59 -5.84
C TYR A 270 -0.44 0.93 -4.45
N LEU A 271 0.50 1.23 -3.55
CA LEU A 271 0.58 0.62 -2.23
C LEU A 271 -0.65 0.90 -1.37
N TYR A 272 -1.13 2.14 -1.41
CA TYR A 272 -2.20 2.62 -0.54
C TYR A 272 -3.51 2.82 -1.29
N ARG A 273 -3.71 2.11 -2.41
CA ARG A 273 -4.94 2.17 -3.23
C ARG A 273 -6.23 1.91 -2.45
N SER A 274 -6.15 1.15 -1.36
CA SER A 274 -7.29 0.85 -0.49
C SER A 274 -7.57 1.90 0.59
N LEU A 275 -6.70 2.92 0.71
CA LEU A 275 -6.84 3.99 1.70
C LEU A 275 -7.48 5.22 1.06
N SER A 276 -8.02 6.11 1.90
CA SER A 276 -8.61 7.38 1.46
C SER A 276 -7.57 8.41 0.98
N SER A 277 -6.28 8.17 1.26
CA SER A 277 -5.16 9.03 0.88
C SER A 277 -3.95 8.15 0.56
N PRO A 278 -3.23 8.41 -0.55
CA PRO A 278 -2.02 7.68 -0.89
C PRO A 278 -0.83 8.05 0.02
N TYR A 279 -0.96 9.07 0.88
CA TYR A 279 0.12 9.56 1.73
C TYR A 279 -0.26 9.51 3.22
N PRO A 280 -0.41 8.30 3.81
CA PRO A 280 -0.94 8.13 5.17
C PRO A 280 -0.10 8.85 6.23
N VAL A 281 1.23 8.84 6.10
CA VAL A 281 2.14 9.52 7.03
C VAL A 281 1.99 11.04 6.97
N LEU A 282 1.82 11.62 5.77
CA LEU A 282 1.64 13.07 5.63
C LEU A 282 0.29 13.50 6.21
N SER A 283 -0.78 12.75 5.94
CA SER A 283 -2.10 13.03 6.52
C SER A 283 -2.08 12.91 8.06
N ALA A 284 -1.46 11.85 8.58
CA ALA A 284 -1.32 11.62 10.01
C ALA A 284 -0.48 12.72 10.69
N GLY A 285 0.67 13.09 10.13
CA GLY A 285 1.52 14.12 10.73
C GLY A 285 0.90 15.52 10.67
N ALA A 286 0.17 15.87 9.61
CA ALA A 286 -0.56 17.14 9.55
C ALA A 286 -1.64 17.25 10.64
N GLU A 287 -2.37 16.17 10.90
CA GLU A 287 -3.34 16.09 12.00
C GLU A 287 -2.64 16.17 13.37
N THR A 288 -1.50 15.50 13.54
CA THR A 288 -0.69 15.60 14.77
C THR A 288 -0.21 17.04 15.01
N LEU A 289 0.24 17.76 13.98
CA LEU A 289 0.66 19.16 14.13
C LEU A 289 -0.51 20.07 14.53
N ALA A 290 -1.68 19.89 13.93
CA ALA A 290 -2.88 20.65 14.32
C ALA A 290 -3.25 20.40 15.79
N LEU A 291 -3.19 19.14 16.21
CA LEU A 291 -3.45 18.71 17.57
C LEU A 291 -2.45 19.31 18.58
N VAL A 292 -1.16 19.31 18.25
CA VAL A 292 -0.11 19.93 19.09
C VAL A 292 -0.30 21.45 19.16
N ALA A 293 -0.64 22.10 18.06
CA ALA A 293 -0.89 23.54 18.02
C ALA A 293 -2.10 23.96 18.88
N ASP A 294 -3.18 23.17 18.87
CA ASP A 294 -4.35 23.39 19.73
C ASP A 294 -3.98 23.25 21.22
N ALA A 295 -3.19 22.23 21.57
CA ALA A 295 -2.69 22.04 22.93
C ALA A 295 -1.78 23.19 23.40
N LYS A 296 -0.86 23.67 22.53
CA LYS A 296 -0.02 24.85 22.82
C LYS A 296 -0.89 26.10 23.04
N THR A 297 -1.92 26.30 22.23
CA THR A 297 -2.86 27.42 22.36
C THR A 297 -3.61 27.37 23.70
N ALA A 298 -4.01 26.19 24.17
CA ALA A 298 -4.64 25.99 25.46
C ALA A 298 -3.69 26.36 26.62
N LEU A 299 -2.41 25.98 26.54
CA LEU A 299 -1.37 26.33 27.52
C LEU A 299 -1.14 27.84 27.57
N THR A 300 -0.95 28.50 26.42
CA THR A 300 -0.75 29.96 26.35
C THR A 300 -1.95 30.71 26.90
N SER A 301 -3.17 30.24 26.61
CA SER A 301 -4.41 30.81 27.15
C SER A 301 -4.52 30.62 28.67
N ALA A 302 -4.04 29.51 29.22
CA ALA A 302 -3.99 29.29 30.66
C ALA A 302 -2.93 30.17 31.34
N ALA A 303 -1.78 30.37 30.69
CA ALA A 303 -0.70 31.21 31.20
C ALA A 303 -1.08 32.69 31.25
N SER A 304 -1.78 33.20 30.23
CA SER A 304 -2.20 34.61 30.15
C SER A 304 -3.29 34.99 31.16
N ARG A 305 -3.96 34.01 31.76
CA ARG A 305 -4.97 34.21 32.82
C ARG A 305 -4.36 34.28 34.23
N ARG A 306 -3.03 34.15 34.37
CA ARG A 306 -2.31 34.26 35.64
C ARG A 306 -1.61 35.61 35.75
#